data_AF-A0A2D8BSM3-F1
#
_entry.id   AF-A0A2D8BSM3-F1
#
_cell.length_a   1.000
_cell.length_b   1.000
_cell.length_c   1.000
_cell.angle_alpha   90.00
_cell.angle_beta   90.00
_cell.angle_gamma   90.00
#
_symmetry.space_group_name_H-M   'P 1'
#
loop_
_entity.id
_entity.type
_entity.pdbx_description
1 polymer ?
#
loop_
_entity_poly.entity_id
_entity_poly.type
_entity_poly.pdbx_seq_one_letter_code
_entity_poly.pdbx_strand_id
1 'polypeptide(L)'
;MRCGDFRLTSSSPVLHIICPAMTHLAGHEAVYTEKLAHTVGENGLSALIHYPAALGAPSFAAPSRETDFPAPVDARGLAGRIGRFLAERQRRKAFASLYAAMGPDDAALIHTADFASLLSAMAAKPPQGRLALICRFDHYDEPGAIEALKRIADQARTSGTALLTDSASLSADFSALTGYPFRTVAPPTEFTREVETKDAPVFGFFGGGRPQKGFERLPGIIEAIRGLLPEARFLIQYYPHPDDPPGSAQDALTRLRAMEGVEIVEGFTAPAVHEHMVRRCVAVLLPYDRKVYRRVTSGIFVEALASGAAALVPQASWMANETEQHGLERALVLDFHDPDAIARAAVEAGTRHSRAAPNIERWAAGHSYDALFRAVCEALSWPAR
;
A
#
# COMPACT_ATOMS: atom_id res chain seq x y z
N MET A 1 18.09 -11.96 3.07
CA MET A 1 17.84 -12.63 1.78
C MET A 1 18.82 -12.07 0.76
N ARG A 2 19.50 -12.93 -0.01
CA ARG A 2 20.28 -12.49 -1.19
C ARG A 2 19.29 -12.25 -2.33
N CYS A 3 19.45 -11.17 -3.11
CA CYS A 3 18.72 -11.01 -4.38
C CYS A 3 18.84 -12.30 -5.19
N GLY A 4 17.73 -12.98 -5.41
CA GLY A 4 17.67 -14.08 -6.37
C GLY A 4 17.43 -13.47 -7.75
N ASP A 5 18.39 -13.63 -8.65
CA ASP A 5 18.18 -13.31 -10.07
C ASP A 5 17.38 -14.46 -10.70
N PHE A 6 16.09 -14.25 -10.96
CA PHE A 6 15.26 -15.18 -11.73
C PHE A 6 15.43 -14.89 -13.23
N ARG A 7 16.51 -15.37 -13.85
CA ARG A 7 16.70 -15.26 -15.31
C ARG A 7 16.35 -16.57 -16.02
N LEU A 8 15.28 -16.57 -16.81
CA LEU A 8 14.91 -17.65 -17.72
C LEU A 8 15.50 -17.40 -19.11
N THR A 9 16.71 -17.93 -19.38
CA THR A 9 17.40 -17.92 -20.70
C THR A 9 17.68 -16.53 -21.32
N SER A 10 18.62 -16.44 -22.27
CA SER A 10 19.27 -15.18 -22.66
C SER A 10 18.56 -14.34 -23.75
N SER A 11 17.26 -14.55 -24.00
CA SER A 11 16.54 -13.81 -25.07
C SER A 11 15.11 -13.37 -24.72
N SER A 12 14.62 -13.62 -23.51
CA SER A 12 13.28 -13.18 -23.10
C SER A 12 13.31 -11.74 -22.57
N PRO A 13 12.29 -10.92 -22.88
CA PRO A 13 12.11 -9.60 -22.26
C PRO A 13 12.12 -9.67 -20.73
N VAL A 14 12.72 -8.67 -20.08
CA VAL A 14 12.82 -8.58 -18.62
C VAL A 14 11.95 -7.45 -18.08
N LEU A 15 11.17 -7.72 -17.02
CA LEU A 15 10.54 -6.68 -16.21
C LEU A 15 11.46 -6.28 -15.04
N HIS A 16 11.94 -5.05 -15.07
CA HIS A 16 12.71 -4.44 -13.98
C HIS A 16 11.73 -3.83 -12.96
N ILE A 17 11.55 -4.48 -11.82
CA ILE A 17 10.68 -4.00 -10.75
C ILE A 17 11.53 -3.17 -9.78
N ILE A 18 11.23 -1.89 -9.66
CA ILE A 18 12.06 -0.92 -8.94
C ILE A 18 11.27 -0.37 -7.76
N CYS A 19 11.77 -0.59 -6.54
CA CYS A 19 11.17 -0.10 -5.31
C CYS A 19 12.13 0.89 -4.62
N PRO A 20 12.06 2.20 -4.95
CA PRO A 20 13.06 3.16 -4.51
C PRO A 20 12.91 3.61 -3.05
N ALA A 21 11.73 3.45 -2.45
CA ALA A 21 11.48 3.93 -1.09
C ALA A 21 12.01 3.01 0.02
N MET A 22 12.51 1.81 -0.30
CA MET A 22 12.75 0.74 0.67
C MET A 22 13.33 1.21 2.01
N THR A 23 12.43 1.45 2.96
CA THR A 23 12.67 1.35 4.39
C THR A 23 12.82 -0.13 4.74
N HIS A 24 13.92 -0.71 4.26
CA HIS A 24 14.68 -1.83 4.78
C HIS A 24 13.95 -2.88 5.67
N LEU A 25 13.81 -4.08 5.10
CA LEU A 25 13.93 -5.41 5.74
C LEU A 25 12.68 -6.15 6.23
N ALA A 26 11.51 -5.53 6.31
CA ALA A 26 10.26 -6.26 6.56
C ALA A 26 9.04 -5.41 6.21
N GLY A 27 7.98 -6.05 5.71
CA GLY A 27 6.68 -5.40 5.49
C GLY A 27 6.04 -5.69 4.14
N HIS A 28 4.82 -5.17 3.98
CA HIS A 28 3.93 -5.43 2.84
C HIS A 28 4.55 -5.08 1.47
N GLU A 29 5.48 -4.12 1.39
CA GLU A 29 6.11 -3.70 0.12
C GLU A 29 7.12 -4.72 -0.43
N ALA A 30 7.91 -5.36 0.43
CA ALA A 30 8.85 -6.40 0.00
C ALA A 30 8.08 -7.62 -0.54
N VAL A 31 7.06 -8.05 0.21
CA VAL A 31 6.14 -9.13 -0.18
C VAL A 31 5.45 -8.80 -1.51
N TYR A 32 4.98 -7.56 -1.67
CA TYR A 32 4.42 -7.10 -2.94
C TYR A 32 5.39 -7.26 -4.12
N THR A 33 6.64 -6.85 -3.92
CA THR A 33 7.66 -6.86 -4.98
C THR A 33 8.03 -8.29 -5.38
N GLU A 34 8.24 -9.17 -4.39
CA GLU A 34 8.59 -10.57 -4.59
C GLU A 34 7.45 -11.35 -5.25
N LYS A 35 6.21 -11.16 -4.81
CA LYS A 35 5.04 -11.82 -5.40
C LYS A 35 4.79 -11.37 -6.84
N LEU A 36 4.93 -10.08 -7.14
CA LEU A 36 4.84 -9.61 -8.51
C LEU A 36 5.92 -10.25 -9.40
N ALA A 37 7.17 -10.33 -8.91
CA ALA A 37 8.25 -11.00 -9.65
C ALA A 37 7.96 -12.49 -9.88
N HIS A 38 7.40 -13.17 -8.89
CA HIS A 38 6.96 -14.57 -9.01
C HIS A 38 5.88 -14.71 -10.10
N THR A 39 4.83 -13.88 -10.06
CA THR A 39 3.76 -13.88 -11.06
C THR A 39 4.29 -13.63 -12.48
N VAL A 40 5.27 -12.74 -12.65
CA VAL A 40 5.93 -12.53 -13.95
C VAL A 40 6.60 -13.83 -14.44
N GLY A 41 7.26 -14.55 -13.53
CA GLY A 41 7.88 -15.85 -13.81
C GLY A 41 6.88 -16.95 -14.18
N GLU A 42 5.75 -17.04 -13.48
CA GLU A 42 4.66 -17.97 -13.78
C GLU A 42 4.04 -17.73 -15.17
N ASN A 43 4.06 -16.48 -15.63
CA ASN A 43 3.64 -16.09 -16.97
C ASN A 43 4.75 -16.22 -18.04
N GLY A 44 5.85 -16.91 -17.72
CA GLY A 44 6.91 -17.26 -18.66
C GLY A 44 7.85 -16.11 -19.05
N LEU A 45 7.91 -15.05 -18.26
CA LEU A 45 8.81 -13.90 -18.45
C LEU A 45 9.88 -13.85 -17.35
N SER A 46 10.91 -13.02 -17.53
CA SER A 46 11.93 -12.80 -16.50
C SER A 46 11.65 -11.52 -15.72
N ALA A 47 11.94 -11.52 -14.43
CA ALA A 47 11.84 -10.35 -13.57
C ALA A 47 13.16 -10.10 -12.84
N LEU A 48 13.56 -8.83 -12.73
CA LEU A 48 14.69 -8.39 -11.92
C LEU A 48 14.21 -7.34 -10.93
N ILE A 49 14.50 -7.55 -9.65
CA ILE A 49 14.13 -6.62 -8.58
C ILE A 49 15.31 -5.70 -8.26
N HIS A 50 15.05 -4.40 -8.24
CA HIS A 50 16.04 -3.36 -7.97
C HIS A 50 15.70 -2.59 -6.70
N TYR A 51 16.68 -2.52 -5.80
CA TYR A 51 16.57 -1.83 -4.52
C TYR A 51 17.57 -0.66 -4.41
N PRO A 52 17.32 0.37 -3.58
CA PRO A 52 18.18 1.54 -3.43
C PRO A 52 19.64 1.22 -3.10
N ALA A 53 19.85 0.25 -2.19
CA ALA A 53 21.19 -0.20 -1.80
C ALA A 53 21.94 -0.85 -2.99
N ALA A 54 21.22 -1.57 -3.86
CA ALA A 54 21.78 -2.17 -5.08
C ALA A 54 22.12 -1.10 -6.14
N LEU A 55 21.48 0.07 -6.07
CA LEU A 55 21.76 1.22 -6.92
C LEU A 55 22.92 2.09 -6.43
N GLY A 56 23.61 1.69 -5.35
CA GLY A 56 24.70 2.46 -4.75
C GLY A 56 24.22 3.78 -4.13
N ALA A 57 22.92 3.89 -3.82
CA ALA A 57 22.37 5.00 -3.08
C ALA A 57 22.33 4.67 -1.59
N PRO A 58 22.60 5.62 -0.68
CA PRO A 58 22.38 5.40 0.75
C PRO A 58 20.95 4.90 0.95
N SER A 59 20.75 3.93 1.86
CA SER A 59 19.42 3.51 2.30
C SER A 59 18.64 4.78 2.61
N PHE A 60 17.66 5.10 1.77
CA PHE A 60 16.87 6.30 1.95
C PHE A 60 16.02 6.02 3.18
N ALA A 61 16.39 6.60 4.32
CA ALA A 61 15.43 6.72 5.41
C ALA A 61 14.18 7.36 4.80
N ALA A 62 12.99 6.77 5.04
CA ALA A 62 11.76 7.44 4.65
C ALA A 62 11.84 8.87 5.19
N PRO A 63 11.63 9.89 4.35
CA PRO A 63 11.64 11.26 4.83
C PRO A 63 10.59 11.34 5.94
N SER A 64 11.02 11.71 7.14
CA SER A 64 10.09 12.06 8.21
C SER A 64 9.13 13.10 7.65
N ARG A 65 7.83 12.89 7.88
CA ARG A 65 6.71 13.63 7.29
C ARG A 65 6.73 15.16 7.48
N GLU A 66 7.74 15.74 8.11
CA GLU A 66 7.79 17.17 8.41
C GLU A 66 8.58 18.04 7.41
N THR A 67 9.38 17.54 6.43
CA THR A 67 10.27 18.48 5.69
C THR A 67 10.62 18.31 4.19
N ASP A 68 10.15 17.32 3.42
CA ASP A 68 10.69 17.14 2.04
C ASP A 68 9.75 17.41 0.84
N PHE A 69 8.54 17.93 1.06
CA PHE A 69 7.90 18.84 0.09
C PHE A 69 8.27 20.27 0.49
N PRO A 70 8.36 21.25 -0.44
CA PRO A 70 8.95 22.55 -0.12
C PRO A 70 8.24 23.19 1.07
N ALA A 71 8.82 23.04 2.26
CA ALA A 71 8.40 23.75 3.45
C ALA A 71 8.41 25.25 3.13
N PRO A 72 7.47 26.03 3.68
CA PRO A 72 7.45 27.48 3.50
C PRO A 72 8.78 28.05 4.00
N VAL A 73 9.68 28.36 3.06
CA VAL A 73 10.83 29.29 3.07
C VAL A 73 11.88 29.20 4.20
N ASP A 74 11.62 28.58 5.36
CA ASP A 74 12.41 28.84 6.58
C ASP A 74 13.39 27.71 6.97
N ALA A 75 13.29 26.52 6.37
CA ALA A 75 14.27 25.43 6.59
C ALA A 75 15.51 25.53 5.66
N ARG A 76 16.02 26.75 5.39
CA ARG A 76 17.02 27.03 4.35
C ARG A 76 18.45 27.21 4.87
N GLY A 77 18.99 26.22 5.56
CA GLY A 77 20.45 26.08 5.61
C GLY A 77 21.01 25.76 4.22
N LEU A 78 22.09 26.43 3.79
CA LEU A 78 22.80 26.11 2.54
C LEU A 78 23.16 24.60 2.48
N ALA A 79 23.54 24.03 3.62
CA ALA A 79 23.84 22.61 3.78
C ALA A 79 22.66 21.69 3.38
N GLY A 80 21.43 22.02 3.77
CA GLY A 80 20.25 21.22 3.43
C GLY A 80 19.92 21.25 1.94
N ARG A 81 20.10 22.40 1.29
CA ARG A 81 19.92 22.51 -0.18
C ARG A 81 20.99 21.72 -0.93
N ILE A 82 22.24 21.80 -0.49
CA ILE A 82 23.35 21.01 -1.06
C ILE A 82 23.06 19.51 -0.89
N GLY A 83 22.65 19.09 0.31
CA GLY A 83 22.30 17.69 0.60
C GLY A 83 21.22 17.15 -0.33
N ARG A 84 20.09 17.87 -0.48
CA ARG A 84 19.01 17.48 -1.40
C ARG A 84 19.47 17.40 -2.85
N PHE A 85 20.24 18.38 -3.31
CA PHE A 85 20.78 18.39 -4.67
C PHE A 85 21.72 17.19 -4.92
N LEU A 86 22.59 16.86 -3.96
CA LEU A 86 23.47 15.70 -4.06
C LEU A 86 22.67 14.39 -4.06
N ALA A 87 21.67 14.26 -3.20
CA ALA A 87 20.79 13.08 -3.15
C ALA A 87 20.00 12.90 -4.45
N GLU A 88 19.46 13.97 -5.03
CA GLU A 88 18.79 13.96 -6.33
C GLU A 88 19.76 13.53 -7.45
N ARG A 89 20.96 14.11 -7.49
CA ARG A 89 21.99 13.74 -8.47
C ARG A 89 22.39 12.27 -8.36
N GLN A 90 22.52 11.76 -7.14
CA GLN A 90 22.84 10.35 -6.89
C GLN A 90 21.70 9.44 -7.36
N ARG A 91 20.44 9.74 -7.01
CA ARG A 91 19.25 9.01 -7.50
C ARG A 91 19.20 8.99 -9.03
N ARG A 92 19.39 10.14 -9.67
CA ARG A 92 19.39 10.25 -11.12
C ARG A 92 20.49 9.40 -11.76
N LYS A 93 21.70 9.39 -11.18
CA LYS A 93 22.81 8.55 -11.67
C LYS A 93 22.48 7.07 -11.52
N ALA A 94 21.89 6.67 -10.39
CA ALA A 94 21.42 5.31 -10.13
C ALA A 94 20.42 4.84 -11.19
N PHE A 95 19.36 5.62 -11.45
CA PHE A 95 18.39 5.30 -12.50
C PHE A 95 19.03 5.28 -13.89
N ALA A 96 19.92 6.22 -14.20
CA ALA A 96 20.60 6.24 -15.50
C ALA A 96 21.48 5.00 -15.72
N SER A 97 22.20 4.54 -14.69
CA SER A 97 22.99 3.30 -14.74
C SER A 97 22.10 2.06 -14.91
N LEU A 98 20.95 2.02 -14.23
CA LEU A 98 19.97 0.96 -14.39
C LEU A 98 19.43 0.91 -15.82
N TYR A 99 18.98 2.06 -16.34
CA TYR A 99 18.39 2.17 -17.69
C TYR A 99 19.40 1.88 -18.80
N ALA A 100 20.69 2.18 -18.58
CA ALA A 100 21.75 1.83 -19.52
C ALA A 100 22.01 0.32 -19.61
N ALA A 101 21.61 -0.46 -18.60
CA ALA A 101 21.75 -1.91 -18.59
C ALA A 101 20.54 -2.66 -19.17
N MET A 102 19.45 -1.95 -19.49
CA MET A 102 18.22 -2.52 -20.05
C MET A 102 18.32 -2.69 -21.57
N GLY A 103 17.78 -3.80 -22.07
CA GLY A 103 17.57 -4.04 -23.49
C GLY A 103 16.38 -3.26 -24.07
N PRO A 104 16.26 -3.19 -25.40
CA PRO A 104 15.17 -2.45 -26.07
C PRO A 104 13.78 -3.07 -25.84
N ASP A 105 13.71 -4.37 -25.56
CA ASP A 105 12.44 -5.09 -25.30
C ASP A 105 12.08 -5.15 -23.81
N ASP A 106 12.98 -4.68 -22.94
CA ASP A 106 12.76 -4.67 -21.49
C ASP A 106 11.73 -3.62 -21.08
N ALA A 107 11.16 -3.83 -19.90
CA ALA A 107 10.24 -2.90 -19.26
C ALA A 107 10.72 -2.57 -17.84
N ALA A 108 10.39 -1.39 -17.35
CA ALA A 108 10.59 -0.99 -15.96
C ALA A 108 9.26 -0.60 -15.32
N LEU A 109 9.03 -1.08 -14.10
CA LEU A 109 7.93 -0.68 -13.25
C LEU A 109 8.50 -0.06 -11.97
N ILE A 110 8.22 1.22 -11.75
CA ILE A 110 8.53 1.89 -10.48
C ILE A 110 7.25 1.92 -9.65
N HIS A 111 7.27 1.32 -8.47
CA HIS A 111 6.16 1.37 -7.52
C HIS A 111 6.64 1.85 -6.15
N THR A 112 5.68 2.24 -5.30
CA THR A 112 5.94 2.69 -3.91
C THR A 112 7.06 3.73 -3.85
N ALA A 113 7.00 4.73 -4.73
CA ALA A 113 8.02 5.78 -4.85
C ALA A 113 7.44 7.14 -4.50
N ASP A 114 8.18 7.94 -3.74
CA ASP A 114 7.86 9.35 -3.55
C ASP A 114 8.01 10.15 -4.87
N PHE A 115 7.39 11.34 -4.92
CA PHE A 115 7.46 12.18 -6.12
C PHE A 115 8.89 12.60 -6.48
N ALA A 116 9.78 12.74 -5.49
CA ALA A 116 11.19 13.09 -5.73
C ALA A 116 11.93 11.97 -6.47
N SER A 117 11.65 10.71 -6.12
CA SER A 117 12.18 9.51 -6.75
C SER A 117 11.61 9.33 -8.16
N LEU A 118 10.29 9.52 -8.32
CA LEU A 118 9.64 9.49 -9.64
C LEU A 118 10.23 10.56 -10.58
N LEU A 119 10.40 11.80 -10.12
CA LEU A 119 11.05 12.86 -10.89
C LEU A 119 12.51 12.54 -11.22
N SER A 120 13.26 11.96 -10.28
CA SER A 120 14.65 11.54 -10.51
C SER A 120 14.75 10.45 -11.57
N ALA A 121 13.81 9.49 -11.56
CA ALA A 121 13.70 8.43 -12.56
C ALA A 121 13.39 9.01 -13.95
N MET A 122 12.38 9.88 -14.05
CA MET A 122 12.03 10.52 -15.33
C MET A 122 13.18 11.38 -15.88
N ALA A 123 13.87 12.13 -15.01
CA ALA A 123 15.01 12.95 -15.40
C ALA A 123 16.24 12.14 -15.84
N ALA A 124 16.36 10.87 -15.42
CA ALA A 124 17.41 9.97 -15.89
C ALA A 124 17.29 9.61 -17.38
N LYS A 125 16.18 10.03 -18.02
CA LYS A 125 15.73 9.65 -19.36
C LYS A 125 15.43 8.16 -19.42
N PRO A 126 14.15 7.78 -19.53
CA PRO A 126 13.75 6.38 -19.58
C PRO A 126 14.57 5.58 -20.60
N PRO A 127 14.74 4.27 -20.39
CA PRO A 127 15.52 3.40 -21.26
C PRO A 127 14.96 3.40 -22.69
N GLN A 128 15.67 2.79 -23.64
CA GLN A 128 15.09 2.49 -24.96
C GLN A 128 13.82 1.60 -24.87
N GLY A 129 13.64 0.90 -23.75
CA GLY A 129 12.46 0.11 -23.42
C GLY A 129 11.30 0.93 -22.82
N ARG A 130 10.39 0.23 -22.13
CA ARG A 130 9.12 0.78 -21.63
C ARG A 130 9.20 1.15 -20.15
N LEU A 131 8.49 2.20 -19.71
CA LEU A 131 8.45 2.61 -18.30
C LEU A 131 7.00 2.82 -17.82
N ALA A 132 6.68 2.23 -16.67
CA ALA A 132 5.45 2.48 -15.91
C ALA A 132 5.78 3.02 -14.51
N LEU A 133 4.99 3.98 -14.05
CA LEU A 133 5.09 4.58 -12.72
C LEU A 133 3.77 4.42 -11.96
N ILE A 134 3.77 3.78 -10.79
CA ILE A 134 2.61 3.76 -9.88
C ILE A 134 2.72 4.92 -8.90
N CYS A 135 1.82 5.90 -9.05
CA CYS A 135 1.69 7.08 -8.21
C CYS A 135 0.64 6.81 -7.11
N ARG A 136 1.07 6.68 -5.85
CA ARG A 136 0.20 6.33 -4.69
C ARG A 136 -0.02 7.47 -3.68
N PHE A 137 0.47 8.67 -3.96
CA PHE A 137 0.46 9.76 -2.98
C PHE A 137 -0.83 10.58 -3.05
N ASP A 138 -1.50 10.75 -1.91
CA ASP A 138 -2.79 11.44 -1.75
C ASP A 138 -2.66 12.88 -1.22
N HIS A 139 -1.45 13.35 -0.91
CA HIS A 139 -1.21 14.74 -0.51
C HIS A 139 -1.24 15.73 -1.69
N TYR A 140 -2.10 15.51 -2.69
CA TYR A 140 -2.24 16.39 -3.86
C TYR A 140 -2.94 17.72 -3.53
N ASP A 141 -3.40 17.94 -2.30
CA ASP A 141 -3.82 19.27 -1.85
C ASP A 141 -2.61 20.17 -1.54
N GLU A 142 -1.40 19.58 -1.45
CA GLU A 142 -0.18 20.34 -1.26
C GLU A 142 0.33 20.90 -2.60
N PRO A 143 0.59 22.22 -2.70
CA PRO A 143 1.06 22.84 -3.94
C PRO A 143 2.31 22.18 -4.54
N GLY A 144 3.23 21.69 -3.68
CA GLY A 144 4.45 21.01 -4.12
C GLY A 144 4.19 19.64 -4.76
N ALA A 145 3.23 18.88 -4.24
CA ALA A 145 2.83 17.60 -4.80
C ALA A 145 2.12 17.77 -6.16
N ILE A 146 1.23 18.76 -6.26
CA ILE A 146 0.57 19.13 -7.53
C ILE A 146 1.62 19.45 -8.61
N GLU A 147 2.59 20.31 -8.28
CA GLU A 147 3.62 20.71 -9.21
C GLU A 147 4.49 19.52 -9.64
N ALA A 148 4.87 18.65 -8.69
CA ALA A 148 5.63 17.45 -9.00
C ALA A 148 4.84 16.51 -9.93
N LEU A 149 3.55 16.30 -9.66
CA LEU A 149 2.67 15.47 -10.47
C LEU A 149 2.50 16.01 -11.90
N LYS A 150 2.32 17.33 -12.06
CA LYS A 150 2.29 17.99 -13.38
C LYS A 150 3.58 17.77 -14.15
N ARG A 151 4.74 17.96 -13.49
CA ARG A 151 6.05 17.71 -14.10
C ARG A 151 6.27 16.25 -14.49
N ILE A 152 5.74 15.30 -13.73
CA ILE A 152 5.77 13.87 -14.07
C ILE A 152 4.91 13.62 -15.32
N ALA A 153 3.68 14.14 -15.36
CA ALA A 153 2.78 14.02 -16.50
C ALA A 153 3.34 14.65 -17.78
N ASP A 154 3.95 15.82 -17.69
CA ASP A 154 4.58 16.50 -18.83
C ASP A 154 5.75 15.69 -19.39
N GLN A 155 6.60 15.15 -18.52
CA GLN A 155 7.69 14.28 -18.96
C GLN A 155 7.15 12.98 -19.56
N ALA A 156 6.12 12.37 -18.94
CA ALA A 156 5.50 11.16 -19.44
C ALA A 156 4.91 11.31 -20.84
N ARG A 157 4.31 12.47 -21.14
CA ARG A 157 3.82 12.82 -22.48
C ARG A 157 4.91 12.80 -23.55
N THR A 158 6.13 13.21 -23.20
CA THR A 158 7.27 13.22 -24.14
C THR A 158 7.94 11.86 -24.27
N SER A 159 7.97 11.07 -23.20
CA SER A 159 8.68 9.78 -23.16
C SER A 159 7.79 8.58 -23.48
N GLY A 160 6.46 8.75 -23.52
CA GLY A 160 5.52 7.64 -23.62
C GLY A 160 5.43 6.80 -22.34
N THR A 161 5.79 7.37 -21.19
CA THR A 161 5.74 6.66 -19.89
C THR A 161 4.30 6.45 -19.45
N ALA A 162 3.97 5.22 -19.06
CA ALA A 162 2.66 4.90 -18.51
C ALA A 162 2.55 5.39 -17.06
N LEU A 163 1.49 6.13 -16.75
CA LEU A 163 1.21 6.60 -15.40
C LEU A 163 0.03 5.83 -14.82
N LEU A 164 0.22 5.28 -13.63
CA LEU A 164 -0.70 4.40 -12.96
C LEU A 164 -1.03 4.95 -11.56
N THR A 165 -2.22 4.66 -11.04
CA THR A 165 -2.59 4.88 -9.63
C THR A 165 -3.20 3.61 -9.05
N ASP A 166 -3.32 3.53 -7.72
CA ASP A 166 -3.88 2.37 -7.03
C ASP A 166 -5.40 2.39 -6.85
N SER A 167 -6.05 3.52 -7.09
CA SER A 167 -7.52 3.65 -7.07
C SER A 167 -8.06 4.39 -8.30
N ALA A 168 -9.30 4.07 -8.67
CA ALA A 168 -10.00 4.73 -9.78
C ALA A 168 -10.24 6.21 -9.52
N SER A 169 -10.52 6.58 -8.27
CA SER A 169 -10.71 7.98 -7.89
C SER A 169 -9.43 8.80 -8.00
N LEU A 170 -8.26 8.23 -7.66
CA LEU A 170 -6.96 8.88 -7.90
C LEU A 170 -6.64 8.99 -9.38
N SER A 171 -6.91 7.95 -10.19
CA SER A 171 -6.71 8.00 -11.64
C SER A 171 -7.53 9.10 -12.28
N ALA A 172 -8.81 9.23 -11.92
CA ALA A 172 -9.68 10.28 -12.43
C ALA A 172 -9.19 11.68 -12.04
N ASP A 173 -8.85 11.88 -10.77
CA ASP A 173 -8.35 13.15 -10.26
C ASP A 173 -7.03 13.57 -10.92
N PHE A 174 -6.06 12.66 -10.99
CA PHE A 174 -4.75 12.96 -11.56
C PHE A 174 -4.85 13.22 -13.05
N SER A 175 -5.73 12.49 -13.75
CA SER A 175 -6.00 12.74 -15.16
C SER A 175 -6.62 14.12 -15.38
N ALA A 176 -7.60 14.49 -14.57
CA ALA A 176 -8.23 15.81 -14.65
C ALA A 176 -7.26 16.95 -14.31
N LEU A 177 -6.42 16.75 -13.29
CA LEU A 177 -5.47 17.76 -12.80
C LEU A 177 -4.32 18.02 -13.78
N THR A 178 -3.88 16.99 -14.50
CA THR A 178 -2.67 17.07 -15.36
C THR A 178 -2.99 17.10 -16.85
N GLY A 179 -4.23 16.76 -17.26
CA GLY A 179 -4.57 16.56 -18.66
C GLY A 179 -3.79 15.41 -19.32
N TYR A 180 -3.33 14.43 -18.54
CA TYR A 180 -2.63 13.24 -19.01
C TYR A 180 -3.30 11.98 -18.45
N PRO A 181 -3.51 10.91 -19.23
CA PRO A 181 -4.23 9.75 -18.74
C PRO A 181 -3.45 8.98 -17.66
N PHE A 182 -4.09 8.75 -16.52
CA PHE A 182 -3.69 7.78 -15.50
C PHE A 182 -4.59 6.55 -15.58
N ARG A 183 -3.99 5.36 -15.45
CA ARG A 183 -4.73 4.08 -15.40
C ARG A 183 -4.71 3.50 -13.99
N THR A 184 -5.80 2.85 -13.61
CA THR A 184 -5.89 2.21 -12.30
C THR A 184 -5.22 0.83 -12.32
N VAL A 185 -4.40 0.55 -11.31
CA VAL A 185 -3.92 -0.78 -10.97
C VAL A 185 -4.26 -1.08 -9.51
N ALA A 186 -5.21 -1.98 -9.28
CA ALA A 186 -5.69 -2.23 -7.92
C ALA A 186 -4.55 -2.77 -7.02
N PRO A 187 -4.53 -2.44 -5.71
CA PRO A 187 -3.58 -3.02 -4.78
C PRO A 187 -3.79 -4.54 -4.74
N PRO A 188 -2.77 -5.35 -5.10
CA PRO A 188 -2.88 -6.78 -5.14
C PRO A 188 -2.79 -7.36 -3.73
N THR A 189 -3.39 -8.53 -3.55
CA THR A 189 -3.16 -9.41 -2.41
C THR A 189 -3.29 -10.87 -2.83
N GLU A 190 -2.88 -11.77 -1.95
CA GLU A 190 -3.13 -13.20 -2.09
C GLU A 190 -4.34 -13.61 -1.25
N PHE A 191 -5.13 -14.51 -1.80
CA PHE A 191 -6.39 -14.92 -1.20
C PHE A 191 -6.29 -16.34 -0.66
N THR A 192 -6.57 -16.49 0.62
CA THR A 192 -6.85 -17.78 1.25
C THR A 192 -8.24 -17.72 1.85
N ARG A 193 -9.19 -18.43 1.26
CA ARG A 193 -10.64 -18.23 1.47
C ARG A 193 -11.22 -18.90 2.73
N GLU A 194 -10.38 -19.26 3.69
CA GLU A 194 -10.80 -20.07 4.81
C GLU A 194 -10.64 -19.31 6.12
N VAL A 195 -11.71 -18.66 6.58
CA VAL A 195 -11.79 -18.18 7.96
C VAL A 195 -11.94 -19.39 8.87
N GLU A 196 -11.14 -19.44 9.93
CA GLU A 196 -11.29 -20.49 10.95
C GLU A 196 -12.58 -20.24 11.75
N THR A 197 -13.49 -21.22 11.77
CA THR A 197 -14.66 -21.18 12.66
C THR A 197 -14.19 -21.31 14.11
N LYS A 198 -14.64 -20.41 15.00
CA LYS A 198 -14.26 -20.42 16.42
C LYS A 198 -15.45 -20.20 17.35
N ASP A 199 -15.28 -20.65 18.60
CA ASP A 199 -16.29 -20.55 19.66
C ASP A 199 -16.58 -19.09 20.10
N ALA A 200 -15.62 -18.17 19.91
CA ALA A 200 -15.76 -16.75 20.24
C ALA A 200 -15.27 -15.85 19.09
N PRO A 201 -15.94 -14.71 18.82
CA PRO A 201 -15.54 -13.80 17.75
C PRO A 201 -14.21 -13.11 18.07
N VAL A 202 -13.26 -13.18 17.13
CA VAL A 202 -11.97 -12.48 17.20
C VAL A 202 -11.99 -11.27 16.28
N PHE A 203 -11.69 -10.09 16.80
CA PHE A 203 -11.56 -8.85 16.04
C PHE A 203 -10.09 -8.48 15.87
N GLY A 204 -9.67 -8.20 14.64
CA GLY A 204 -8.28 -7.95 14.28
C GLY A 204 -7.96 -6.48 14.05
N PHE A 205 -6.76 -6.03 14.39
CA PHE A 205 -6.15 -4.80 13.86
C PHE A 205 -4.73 -5.12 13.41
N PHE A 206 -4.35 -4.71 12.19
CA PHE A 206 -3.06 -5.07 11.61
C PHE A 206 -2.31 -3.87 11.02
N GLY A 207 -1.06 -3.69 11.46
CA GLY A 207 -0.09 -2.77 10.89
C GLY A 207 0.50 -1.78 11.89
N GLY A 208 1.20 -0.76 11.36
CA GLY A 208 1.83 0.24 12.21
C GLY A 208 0.81 1.01 13.06
N GLY A 209 1.14 1.28 14.32
CA GLY A 209 0.27 2.01 15.25
C GLY A 209 0.25 3.51 15.00
N ARG A 210 -0.19 3.89 13.81
CA ARG A 210 -0.17 5.26 13.30
C ARG A 210 -1.46 5.99 13.70
N PRO A 211 -1.42 7.29 14.06
CA PRO A 211 -2.62 8.06 14.40
C PRO A 211 -3.70 8.05 13.31
N GLN A 212 -3.32 8.20 12.05
CA GLN A 212 -4.24 8.14 10.90
C GLN A 212 -4.85 6.76 10.67
N LYS A 213 -4.30 5.69 11.27
CA LYS A 213 -4.95 4.37 11.29
C LYS A 213 -5.87 4.20 12.50
N GLY A 214 -5.93 5.19 13.39
CA GLY A 214 -6.77 5.21 14.59
C GLY A 214 -6.30 4.26 15.69
N PHE A 215 -5.00 3.97 15.77
CA PHE A 215 -4.47 3.05 16.77
C PHE A 215 -4.80 3.49 18.21
N GLU A 216 -4.74 4.79 18.46
CA GLU A 216 -5.08 5.44 19.73
C GLU A 216 -6.53 5.25 20.16
N ARG A 217 -7.42 4.95 19.21
CA ARG A 217 -8.85 4.76 19.44
C ARG A 217 -9.20 3.32 19.82
N LEU A 218 -8.30 2.37 19.62
CA LEU A 218 -8.56 0.95 19.81
C LEU A 218 -9.06 0.61 21.23
N PRO A 219 -8.51 1.15 22.34
CA PRO A 219 -9.05 0.86 23.67
C PRO A 219 -10.55 1.17 23.80
N GLY A 220 -11.00 2.34 23.33
CA GLY A 220 -12.41 2.74 23.40
C GLY A 220 -13.30 1.92 22.45
N ILE A 221 -12.78 1.53 21.28
CA ILE A 221 -13.48 0.63 20.34
C ILE A 221 -13.69 -0.75 20.97
N ILE A 222 -12.66 -1.30 21.62
CA ILE A 222 -12.73 -2.59 22.31
C ILE A 222 -13.76 -2.56 23.44
N GLU A 223 -13.74 -1.50 24.26
CA GLU A 223 -14.73 -1.26 25.32
C GLU A 223 -16.16 -1.23 24.76
N ALA A 224 -16.39 -0.53 23.65
CA ALA A 224 -17.70 -0.46 22.99
C ALA A 224 -18.16 -1.84 22.49
N ILE A 225 -17.30 -2.60 21.80
CA ILE A 225 -17.62 -3.94 21.31
C ILE A 225 -17.99 -4.88 22.46
N ARG A 226 -17.25 -4.82 23.56
CA ARG A 226 -17.52 -5.63 24.76
C ARG A 226 -18.84 -5.34 25.44
N GLY A 227 -19.36 -4.12 25.27
CA GLY A 227 -20.69 -3.75 25.78
C GLY A 227 -21.80 -4.66 25.23
N LEU A 228 -21.65 -5.20 24.01
CA LEU A 228 -22.62 -6.11 23.39
C LEU A 228 -22.09 -7.53 23.18
N LEU A 229 -20.77 -7.73 23.15
CA LEU A 229 -20.11 -9.03 22.98
C LEU A 229 -19.06 -9.26 24.08
N PRO A 230 -19.45 -9.60 25.32
CA PRO A 230 -18.52 -9.75 26.44
C PRO A 230 -17.40 -10.77 26.21
N GLU A 231 -17.68 -11.82 25.43
CA GLU A 231 -16.75 -12.90 25.08
C GLU A 231 -15.80 -12.56 23.90
N ALA A 232 -15.96 -11.38 23.28
CA ALA A 232 -15.13 -10.97 22.16
C ALA A 232 -13.64 -10.91 22.53
N ARG A 233 -12.82 -11.47 21.64
CA ARG A 233 -11.35 -11.46 21.72
C ARG A 233 -10.77 -10.52 20.69
N PHE A 234 -9.57 -10.01 20.95
CA PHE A 234 -8.93 -9.03 20.08
C PHE A 234 -7.51 -9.46 19.75
N LEU A 235 -7.13 -9.34 18.49
CA LEU A 235 -5.80 -9.65 17.98
C LEU A 235 -5.21 -8.41 17.33
N ILE A 236 -4.18 -7.84 17.93
CA ILE A 236 -3.58 -6.58 17.51
C ILE A 236 -2.14 -6.86 17.07
N GLN A 237 -1.87 -6.75 15.78
CA GLN A 237 -0.49 -6.68 15.29
C GLN A 237 -0.06 -5.21 15.23
N TYR A 238 1.02 -4.89 15.94
CA TYR A 238 1.53 -3.53 16.10
C TYR A 238 3.03 -3.45 15.83
N TYR A 239 3.46 -2.39 15.16
CA TYR A 239 4.86 -1.96 15.17
C TYR A 239 4.94 -0.43 15.21
N PRO A 240 6.00 0.15 15.81
CA PRO A 240 6.24 1.58 15.72
C PRO A 240 6.57 1.94 14.25
N HIS A 241 5.84 2.89 13.69
CA HIS A 241 6.11 3.35 12.33
C HIS A 241 7.29 4.33 12.33
N PRO A 242 8.28 4.19 11.41
CA PRO A 242 9.46 5.06 11.41
C PRO A 242 9.14 6.55 11.19
N ASP A 243 8.05 6.84 10.49
CA ASP A 243 7.62 8.22 10.21
C ASP A 243 6.91 8.91 11.37
N ASP A 244 6.51 8.17 12.41
CA ASP A 244 5.75 8.75 13.52
C ASP A 244 6.70 9.13 14.67
N PRO A 245 6.40 10.22 15.41
CA PRO A 245 7.19 10.59 16.58
C PRO A 245 7.33 9.41 17.58
N PRO A 246 8.53 9.19 18.16
CA PRO A 246 8.71 8.19 19.19
C PRO A 246 7.69 8.36 20.31
N GLY A 247 7.01 7.27 20.67
CA GLY A 247 6.01 7.25 21.75
C GLY A 247 4.59 7.68 21.36
N SER A 248 4.34 8.06 20.10
CA SER A 248 3.01 8.46 19.60
C SER A 248 1.89 7.45 19.89
N ALA A 249 2.21 6.16 19.98
CA ALA A 249 1.27 5.06 20.25
C ALA A 249 1.36 4.51 21.69
N GLN A 250 2.23 5.04 22.55
CA GLN A 250 2.64 4.37 23.79
C GLN A 250 1.50 4.27 24.82
N ASP A 251 0.69 5.31 24.97
CA ASP A 251 -0.42 5.33 25.91
C ASP A 251 -1.49 4.30 25.52
N ALA A 252 -1.84 4.26 24.23
CA ALA A 252 -2.79 3.30 23.70
C ALA A 252 -2.28 1.86 23.86
N LEU A 253 -1.01 1.61 23.53
CA LEU A 253 -0.38 0.30 23.69
C LEU A 253 -0.38 -0.14 25.16
N THR A 254 -0.12 0.78 26.09
CA THR A 254 -0.11 0.51 27.53
C THR A 254 -1.52 0.12 28.01
N ARG A 255 -2.56 0.84 27.55
CA ARG A 255 -3.96 0.48 27.84
C ARG A 255 -4.32 -0.88 27.25
N LEU A 256 -4.00 -1.14 25.98
CA LEU A 256 -4.30 -2.40 25.31
C LEU A 256 -3.67 -3.60 26.04
N ARG A 257 -2.43 -3.49 26.50
CA ARG A 257 -1.74 -4.56 27.27
C ARG A 257 -2.41 -4.88 28.61
N ALA A 258 -3.12 -3.92 29.19
CA ALA A 258 -3.82 -4.10 30.46
C ALA A 258 -5.24 -4.70 30.29
N MET A 259 -5.76 -4.79 29.07
CA MET A 259 -7.10 -5.30 28.81
C MET A 259 -7.08 -6.83 28.72
N GLU A 260 -7.95 -7.49 29.49
CA GLU A 260 -8.20 -8.94 29.34
C GLU A 260 -8.60 -9.26 27.90
N GLY A 261 -8.31 -10.47 27.39
CA GLY A 261 -8.77 -10.93 26.06
C GLY A 261 -8.16 -10.21 24.85
N VAL A 262 -7.16 -9.35 25.05
CA VAL A 262 -6.38 -8.69 23.98
C VAL A 262 -5.04 -9.40 23.81
N GLU A 263 -4.79 -9.94 22.63
CA GLU A 263 -3.51 -10.52 22.19
C GLU A 263 -2.77 -9.48 21.35
N ILE A 264 -1.52 -9.17 21.71
CA ILE A 264 -0.68 -8.21 20.98
C ILE A 264 0.51 -8.94 20.37
N VAL A 265 0.68 -8.81 19.06
CA VAL A 265 1.82 -9.32 18.29
C VAL A 265 2.67 -8.13 17.85
N GLU A 266 3.86 -8.00 18.41
CA GLU A 266 4.74 -6.87 18.14
C GLU A 266 5.69 -7.15 16.96
N GLY A 267 5.88 -6.13 16.13
CA GLY A 267 6.79 -6.15 15.00
C GLY A 267 6.15 -6.63 13.70
N PHE A 268 7.03 -6.84 12.72
CA PHE A 268 6.65 -7.43 11.45
C PHE A 268 6.54 -8.95 11.59
N THR A 269 5.51 -9.51 10.97
CA THR A 269 5.28 -10.95 10.94
C THR A 269 5.65 -11.52 9.58
N ALA A 270 6.01 -12.81 9.56
CA ALA A 270 6.16 -13.53 8.31
C ALA A 270 4.81 -13.62 7.58
N PRO A 271 4.76 -13.66 6.24
CA PRO A 271 3.52 -13.67 5.48
C PRO A 271 2.52 -14.76 5.92
N ALA A 272 2.98 -16.00 6.12
CA ALA A 272 2.12 -17.10 6.58
C ALA A 272 1.54 -16.86 7.99
N VAL A 273 2.29 -16.21 8.88
CA VAL A 273 1.81 -15.83 10.21
C VAL A 273 0.76 -14.73 10.09
N HIS A 274 1.01 -13.72 9.25
CA HIS A 274 0.04 -12.66 8.96
C HIS A 274 -1.26 -13.19 8.40
N GLU A 275 -1.20 -14.05 7.39
CA GLU A 275 -2.36 -14.71 6.80
C GLU A 275 -3.15 -15.48 7.86
N HIS A 276 -2.47 -16.31 8.67
CA HIS A 276 -3.11 -17.04 9.75
C HIS A 276 -3.78 -16.10 10.76
N MET A 277 -3.14 -14.97 11.12
CA MET A 277 -3.76 -13.98 11.99
C MET A 277 -5.05 -13.39 11.41
N VAL A 278 -5.06 -13.01 10.13
CA VAL A 278 -6.27 -12.48 9.47
C VAL A 278 -7.37 -13.54 9.41
N ARG A 279 -7.04 -14.80 9.10
CA ARG A 279 -7.98 -15.93 9.05
C ARG A 279 -8.61 -16.28 10.40
N ARG A 280 -7.97 -15.90 11.51
CA ARG A 280 -8.55 -16.06 12.86
C ARG A 280 -9.68 -15.07 13.13
N CYS A 281 -9.77 -13.98 12.38
CA CYS A 281 -10.67 -12.87 12.68
C CYS A 281 -12.02 -13.02 11.98
N VAL A 282 -13.10 -12.78 12.71
CA VAL A 282 -14.43 -12.61 12.12
C VAL A 282 -14.56 -11.24 11.45
N ALA A 283 -13.81 -10.25 11.95
CA ALA A 283 -13.75 -8.91 11.38
C ALA A 283 -12.41 -8.22 11.64
N VAL A 284 -12.02 -7.34 10.72
CA VAL A 284 -10.87 -6.46 10.87
C VAL A 284 -11.34 -5.03 11.13
N LEU A 285 -10.77 -4.41 12.16
CA LEU A 285 -11.03 -3.05 12.61
C LEU A 285 -10.12 -2.09 11.84
N LEU A 286 -10.72 -1.17 11.10
CA LEU A 286 -9.99 -0.16 10.33
C LEU A 286 -10.46 1.24 10.74
N PRO A 287 -10.19 1.71 11.99
CA PRO A 287 -10.69 2.99 12.52
C PRO A 287 -9.96 4.22 11.96
N TYR A 288 -9.75 4.20 10.64
CA TYR A 288 -8.88 5.11 9.92
C TYR A 288 -9.43 6.53 9.91
N ASP A 289 -8.53 7.50 9.80
CA ASP A 289 -8.89 8.89 9.58
C ASP A 289 -9.53 9.03 8.19
N ARG A 290 -10.81 9.42 8.14
CA ARG A 290 -11.57 9.56 6.90
C ARG A 290 -11.08 10.66 5.96
N LYS A 291 -10.37 11.69 6.46
CA LYS A 291 -9.79 12.74 5.62
C LYS A 291 -8.59 12.20 4.87
N VAL A 292 -7.70 11.50 5.58
CA VAL A 292 -6.52 10.84 4.99
C VAL A 292 -6.96 9.71 4.06
N TYR A 293 -7.79 8.79 4.56
CA TYR A 293 -8.22 7.62 3.80
C TYR A 293 -9.40 7.88 2.86
N ARG A 294 -9.69 9.13 2.50
CA ARG A 294 -10.71 9.46 1.50
C ARG A 294 -10.40 8.82 0.14
N ARG A 295 -9.11 8.75 -0.23
CA ARG A 295 -8.64 8.22 -1.52
C ARG A 295 -7.51 7.22 -1.41
N VAL A 296 -6.87 7.12 -0.24
CA VAL A 296 -5.80 6.16 0.01
C VAL A 296 -6.36 4.76 0.06
N THR A 297 -5.75 3.86 -0.70
CA THR A 297 -6.12 2.45 -0.67
C THR A 297 -5.67 1.77 0.61
N SER A 298 -6.33 0.67 0.97
CA SER A 298 -6.00 -0.12 2.16
C SER A 298 -5.79 -1.58 1.77
N GLY A 299 -4.53 -2.04 1.76
CA GLY A 299 -4.21 -3.44 1.49
C GLY A 299 -4.88 -4.38 2.49
N ILE A 300 -4.89 -4.02 3.77
CA ILE A 300 -5.53 -4.84 4.81
C ILE A 300 -7.06 -4.91 4.68
N PHE A 301 -7.70 -3.91 4.08
CA PHE A 301 -9.13 -3.98 3.75
C PHE A 301 -9.39 -5.04 2.68
N VAL A 302 -8.58 -5.03 1.61
CA VAL A 302 -8.65 -6.02 0.53
C VAL A 302 -8.37 -7.42 1.07
N GLU A 303 -7.30 -7.58 1.86
CA GLU A 303 -6.94 -8.83 2.54
C GLU A 303 -8.09 -9.35 3.40
N ALA A 304 -8.65 -8.52 4.29
CA ALA A 304 -9.71 -8.94 5.20
C ALA A 304 -10.91 -9.51 4.44
N LEU A 305 -11.45 -8.76 3.48
CA LEU A 305 -12.63 -9.18 2.73
C LEU A 305 -12.37 -10.45 1.92
N ALA A 306 -11.19 -10.54 1.32
CA ALA A 306 -10.89 -11.63 0.42
C ALA A 306 -10.39 -12.91 1.13
N SER A 307 -9.89 -12.79 2.36
CA SER A 307 -9.73 -13.91 3.30
C SER A 307 -11.06 -14.34 3.92
N GLY A 308 -12.12 -13.57 3.70
CA GLY A 308 -13.48 -13.88 4.11
C GLY A 308 -13.94 -13.25 5.42
N ALA A 309 -13.06 -12.49 6.08
CA ALA A 309 -13.42 -11.70 7.24
C ALA A 309 -14.31 -10.49 6.84
N ALA A 310 -15.05 -9.96 7.79
CA ALA A 310 -15.65 -8.65 7.65
C ALA A 310 -14.61 -7.53 7.82
N ALA A 311 -14.96 -6.32 7.42
CA ALA A 311 -14.15 -5.13 7.67
C ALA A 311 -15.04 -4.02 8.23
N LEU A 312 -14.68 -3.45 9.38
CA LEU A 312 -15.34 -2.27 9.94
C LEU A 312 -14.56 -1.04 9.48
N VAL A 313 -15.20 -0.18 8.68
CA VAL A 313 -14.53 0.92 7.97
C VAL A 313 -15.24 2.27 8.20
N PRO A 314 -14.50 3.40 8.22
CA PRO A 314 -15.09 4.70 8.43
C PRO A 314 -15.90 5.13 7.20
N GLN A 315 -17.02 5.78 7.44
CA GLN A 315 -17.72 6.56 6.42
C GLN A 315 -16.81 7.59 5.73
N ALA A 316 -17.14 7.93 4.48
CA ALA A 316 -16.41 8.89 3.66
C ALA A 316 -14.92 8.54 3.41
N SER A 317 -14.58 7.25 3.46
CA SER A 317 -13.28 6.72 3.04
C SER A 317 -13.35 6.05 1.68
N TRP A 318 -12.19 5.77 1.09
CA TRP A 318 -12.06 4.94 -0.11
C TRP A 318 -12.75 3.58 0.09
N MET A 319 -12.55 2.96 1.25
CA MET A 319 -13.16 1.66 1.59
C MET A 319 -14.68 1.73 1.60
N ALA A 320 -15.26 2.82 2.12
CA ALA A 320 -16.71 3.04 2.08
C ALA A 320 -17.21 3.19 0.62
N ASN A 321 -16.46 3.92 -0.22
CA ASN A 321 -16.80 4.06 -1.64
C ASN A 321 -16.73 2.72 -2.39
N GLU A 322 -15.67 1.92 -2.20
CA GLU A 322 -15.57 0.58 -2.77
C GLU A 322 -16.74 -0.31 -2.32
N THR A 323 -17.12 -0.20 -1.05
CA THR A 323 -18.23 -0.95 -0.46
C THR A 323 -19.55 -0.67 -1.17
N GLU A 324 -19.87 0.61 -1.35
CA GLU A 324 -21.08 1.05 -2.03
C GLU A 324 -21.05 0.68 -3.52
N GLN A 325 -19.94 0.99 -4.20
CA GLN A 325 -19.79 0.79 -5.65
C GLN A 325 -19.86 -0.69 -6.06
N HIS A 326 -19.32 -1.59 -5.24
CA HIS A 326 -19.21 -3.01 -5.57
C HIS A 326 -20.16 -3.91 -4.77
N GLY A 327 -20.97 -3.35 -3.86
CA GLY A 327 -21.86 -4.14 -3.01
C GLY A 327 -21.10 -5.12 -2.12
N LEU A 328 -20.07 -4.64 -1.42
CA LEU A 328 -19.20 -5.47 -0.57
C LEU A 328 -19.86 -5.73 0.79
N GLU A 329 -20.79 -6.68 0.84
CA GLU A 329 -21.67 -6.92 1.99
C GLU A 329 -20.96 -7.24 3.32
N ARG A 330 -19.68 -7.63 3.31
CA ARG A 330 -18.90 -7.87 4.53
C ARG A 330 -18.11 -6.64 5.00
N ALA A 331 -18.14 -5.53 4.25
CA ALA A 331 -17.65 -4.26 4.72
C ALA A 331 -18.79 -3.48 5.40
N LEU A 332 -18.60 -3.15 6.67
CA LEU A 332 -19.55 -2.41 7.50
C LEU A 332 -19.04 -0.98 7.62
N VAL A 333 -19.76 -0.05 7.01
CA VAL A 333 -19.45 1.38 7.03
C VAL A 333 -20.10 2.01 8.26
N LEU A 334 -19.31 2.69 9.09
CA LEU A 334 -19.81 3.32 10.32
C LEU A 334 -19.09 4.63 10.67
N ASP A 335 -19.62 5.33 11.67
CA ASP A 335 -18.91 6.39 12.37
C ASP A 335 -18.19 5.83 13.60
N PHE A 336 -16.86 5.81 13.57
CA PHE A 336 -16.05 5.36 14.71
C PHE A 336 -16.06 6.33 15.91
N HIS A 337 -16.77 7.46 15.83
CA HIS A 337 -17.02 8.33 16.98
C HIS A 337 -18.30 7.97 17.75
N ASP A 338 -19.12 7.05 17.23
CA ASP A 338 -20.33 6.54 17.87
C ASP A 338 -20.06 5.12 18.43
N PRO A 339 -19.90 4.96 19.76
CA PRO A 339 -19.71 3.65 20.40
C PRO A 339 -20.83 2.66 20.11
N ASP A 340 -22.07 3.13 19.99
CA ASP A 340 -23.20 2.24 19.74
C ASP A 340 -23.18 1.74 18.28
N ALA A 341 -22.77 2.58 17.34
CA ALA A 341 -22.56 2.16 15.96
C ALA A 341 -21.43 1.12 15.85
N ILE A 342 -20.32 1.31 16.57
CA ILE A 342 -19.22 0.36 16.66
C ILE A 342 -19.72 -0.99 17.18
N ALA A 343 -20.43 -1.00 18.31
CA ALA A 343 -20.89 -2.22 18.93
C ALA A 343 -21.88 -2.99 18.04
N ARG A 344 -22.85 -2.29 17.42
CA ARG A 344 -23.80 -2.92 16.48
C ARG A 344 -23.10 -3.50 15.26
N ALA A 345 -22.14 -2.79 14.67
CA ALA A 345 -21.37 -3.28 13.54
C ALA A 345 -20.56 -4.54 13.90
N ALA A 346 -20.01 -4.61 15.12
CA ALA A 346 -19.28 -5.79 15.57
C ALA A 346 -20.19 -7.03 15.72
N VAL A 347 -21.39 -6.87 16.30
CA VAL A 347 -22.41 -7.93 16.36
C VAL A 347 -22.76 -8.41 14.96
N GLU A 348 -23.02 -7.46 14.05
CA GLU A 348 -23.37 -7.79 12.68
C GLU A 348 -22.26 -8.55 11.94
N ALA A 349 -21.00 -8.13 12.10
CA ALA A 349 -19.85 -8.79 11.50
C ALA A 349 -19.75 -10.26 11.94
N GLY A 350 -20.03 -10.55 13.21
CA GLY A 350 -20.11 -11.91 13.76
C GLY A 350 -21.11 -12.80 13.02
N THR A 351 -22.15 -12.24 12.40
CA THR A 351 -23.16 -13.00 11.63
C THR A 351 -22.92 -13.07 10.12
N ARG A 352 -22.11 -12.15 9.56
CA ARG A 352 -21.90 -12.03 8.10
C ARG A 352 -20.69 -12.81 7.60
N HIS A 353 -19.70 -13.12 8.45
CA HIS A 353 -18.45 -13.78 8.04
C HIS A 353 -18.65 -15.14 7.36
N SER A 354 -19.72 -15.87 7.71
CA SER A 354 -20.03 -17.20 7.14
C SER A 354 -20.91 -17.17 5.88
N ARG A 355 -21.45 -16.02 5.49
CA ARG A 355 -22.38 -15.91 4.34
C ARG A 355 -21.63 -15.84 3.03
N ALA A 356 -22.07 -16.54 1.98
CA ALA A 356 -21.49 -16.38 0.64
C ALA A 356 -21.52 -14.92 0.19
N ALA A 357 -20.43 -14.44 -0.42
CA ALA A 357 -20.27 -13.04 -0.82
C ALA A 357 -19.72 -12.93 -2.26
N PRO A 358 -20.53 -13.28 -3.29
CA PRO A 358 -20.06 -13.39 -4.67
C PRO A 358 -19.53 -12.06 -5.25
N ASN A 359 -20.06 -10.93 -4.80
CA ASN A 359 -19.56 -9.61 -5.20
C ASN A 359 -18.12 -9.38 -4.70
N ILE A 360 -17.83 -9.81 -3.47
CA ILE A 360 -16.48 -9.73 -2.91
C ILE A 360 -15.54 -10.63 -3.69
N GLU A 361 -15.96 -11.84 -4.07
CA GLU A 361 -15.12 -12.74 -4.87
C GLU A 361 -14.75 -12.14 -6.22
N ARG A 362 -15.74 -11.55 -6.92
CA ARG A 362 -15.51 -10.88 -8.21
C ARG A 362 -14.62 -9.65 -8.05
N TRP A 363 -14.87 -8.84 -7.03
CA TRP A 363 -14.06 -7.65 -6.73
C TRP A 363 -12.63 -8.04 -6.39
N ALA A 364 -12.43 -8.99 -5.47
CA ALA A 364 -11.13 -9.51 -5.07
C ALA A 364 -10.34 -10.10 -6.25
N ALA A 365 -10.97 -10.74 -7.23
CA ALA A 365 -10.26 -11.20 -8.42
C ALA A 365 -9.54 -10.07 -9.20
N GLY A 366 -10.01 -8.83 -9.11
CA GLY A 366 -9.34 -7.64 -9.65
C GLY A 366 -8.15 -7.15 -8.81
N HIS A 367 -8.02 -7.66 -7.58
CA HIS A 367 -6.94 -7.38 -6.64
C HIS A 367 -5.94 -8.54 -6.54
N SER A 368 -5.77 -9.36 -7.59
CA SER A 368 -4.71 -10.39 -7.61
C SER A 368 -3.41 -9.85 -8.20
N TYR A 369 -2.29 -10.52 -7.90
CA TYR A 369 -1.02 -10.23 -8.58
C TYR A 369 -1.09 -10.47 -10.10
N ASP A 370 -1.88 -11.45 -10.55
CA ASP A 370 -2.15 -11.64 -11.97
C ASP A 370 -2.89 -10.45 -12.60
N ALA A 371 -3.88 -9.89 -11.90
CA ALA A 371 -4.61 -8.71 -12.38
C ALA A 371 -3.70 -7.49 -12.46
N LEU A 372 -2.87 -7.27 -11.44
CA LEU A 372 -1.84 -6.23 -11.46
C LEU A 372 -0.87 -6.43 -12.64
N PHE A 373 -0.33 -7.64 -12.80
CA PHE A 373 0.62 -7.96 -13.86
C PHE A 373 0.02 -7.70 -15.25
N ARG A 374 -1.21 -8.18 -15.52
CA ARG A 374 -1.91 -7.90 -16.78
C ARG A 374 -2.11 -6.41 -17.02
N ALA A 375 -2.53 -5.65 -16.01
CA ALA A 375 -2.75 -4.22 -16.13
C ALA A 375 -1.43 -3.46 -16.41
N VAL A 376 -0.32 -3.89 -15.79
CA VAL A 376 1.01 -3.34 -16.07
C VAL A 376 1.45 -3.67 -17.51
N CYS A 377 1.28 -4.91 -17.97
CA CYS A 377 1.58 -5.29 -19.34
C CYS A 377 0.76 -4.49 -20.36
N GLU A 378 -0.54 -4.34 -20.13
CA GLU A 378 -1.42 -3.56 -21.00
C GLU A 378 -0.97 -2.09 -21.05
N ALA A 379 -0.72 -1.48 -19.90
CA ALA A 379 -0.29 -0.08 -19.82
C ALA A 379 1.04 0.16 -20.55
N LEU A 380 1.94 -0.83 -20.52
CA LEU A 380 3.22 -0.76 -21.21
C LEU A 380 3.15 -1.20 -22.67
N SER A 381 2.04 -1.78 -23.13
CA SER A 381 2.00 -2.55 -24.40
C SER A 381 3.16 -3.56 -24.47
N TRP A 382 3.41 -4.23 -23.34
CA TRP A 382 4.43 -5.24 -23.15
C TRP A 382 3.78 -6.62 -23.30
N PRO A 383 4.42 -7.60 -23.96
CA PRO A 383 3.77 -8.87 -24.27
C PRO A 383 3.31 -9.58 -22.99
N ALA A 384 2.01 -9.81 -22.88
CA ALA A 384 1.44 -10.82 -22.00
C ALA A 384 1.35 -12.12 -22.81
N ARG A 385 1.82 -13.24 -22.25
CA ARG A 385 1.67 -14.55 -22.89
C ARG A 385 0.36 -15.21 -22.52
#